data_AF-A0A7C8ZY23-F1
#
_entry.id   AF-A0A7C8ZY23-F1
#
_cell.length_a   1.000
_cell.length_b   1.000
_cell.length_c   1.000
_cell.angle_alpha   90.00
_cell.angle_beta   90.00
_cell.angle_gamma   90.00
#
_symmetry.space_group_name_H-M   'P 1'
#
loop_
_entity.id
_entity.type
_entity.pdbx_description
1 polymer ?
#
loop_
_entity_poly.entity_id
_entity_poly.type
_entity_poly.pdbx_seq_one_letter_code
_entity_poly.pdbx_strand_id
1 'polypeptide(L)'
;VYVNGHCIPQHLVEKAEKFAGTIEPGDYWYDSKAGFWGVMGHRCLGIIPPFIQEFGLAMPANCSGGDTTVYVNGRQLHRKDLNILVGRGLPATRNKSYIIDIYGKVMDEATKKFVVNLGKLAPTVERKRRGFGMQVPEHLDDE
;
A
#
# COMPACT_ATOMS: atom_id res chain seq x y z
N VAL A 1 -4.10 -16.11 6.73
CA VAL A 1 -3.83 -14.79 6.10
C VAL A 1 -2.52 -14.90 5.35
N TYR A 2 -2.51 -14.51 4.07
CA TYR A 2 -1.27 -14.36 3.31
C TYR A 2 -0.97 -12.88 3.13
N VAL A 3 0.29 -12.50 3.31
CA VAL A 3 0.77 -11.14 3.06
C VAL A 3 2.04 -11.21 2.23
N ASN A 4 2.06 -10.48 1.11
CA ASN A 4 3.19 -10.44 0.18
C ASN A 4 3.63 -11.84 -0.29
N GLY A 5 2.68 -12.78 -0.45
CA GLY A 5 2.94 -14.15 -0.88
C GLY A 5 3.38 -15.12 0.24
N HIS A 6 3.41 -14.68 1.51
CA HIS A 6 3.80 -15.52 2.64
C HIS A 6 2.62 -15.80 3.56
N CYS A 7 2.48 -17.07 4.00
CA CYS A 7 1.53 -17.43 5.04
C CYS A 7 1.98 -16.84 6.37
N ILE A 8 1.13 -16.00 6.98
CA ILE A 8 1.40 -15.41 8.29
C ILE A 8 0.77 -16.30 9.37
N PRO A 9 1.57 -16.84 10.31
CA PRO A 9 1.06 -17.60 11.45
C PRO A 9 0.04 -16.80 12.27
N GLN A 10 -0.99 -17.48 12.79
CA GLN A 10 -2.10 -16.83 13.50
C GLN A 10 -1.64 -15.90 14.64
N HIS A 11 -0.67 -16.34 15.44
CA HIS A 11 -0.14 -15.52 16.55
C HIS A 11 0.58 -14.24 16.09
N LEU A 12 1.06 -14.18 14.83
CA LEU A 12 1.61 -12.95 14.24
C LEU A 12 0.50 -12.07 13.66
N VAL A 13 -0.55 -12.67 13.10
CA VAL A 13 -1.77 -11.93 12.69
C VAL A 13 -2.34 -11.17 13.90
N GLU A 14 -2.54 -11.85 15.03
CA GLU A 14 -3.07 -11.25 16.27
C GLU A 14 -2.20 -10.09 16.80
N LYS A 15 -0.88 -10.14 16.60
CA LYS A 15 0.02 -9.03 16.94
C LYS A 15 -0.16 -7.86 15.97
N ALA A 16 -0.24 -8.14 14.67
CA ALA A 16 -0.47 -7.14 13.64
C ALA A 16 -1.82 -6.42 13.84
N GLU A 17 -2.89 -7.13 14.23
CA GLU A 17 -4.24 -6.57 14.42
C GLU A 17 -4.33 -5.46 15.49
N LYS A 18 -3.37 -5.42 16.43
CA LYS A 18 -3.22 -4.32 17.39
C LYS A 18 -2.99 -2.99 16.70
N PHE A 19 -2.36 -3.01 15.53
CA PHE A 19 -2.05 -1.85 14.70
C PHE A 19 -2.92 -1.80 13.45
N ALA A 20 -3.13 -2.90 12.75
CA ALA A 20 -3.88 -2.93 11.50
C ALA A 20 -5.39 -2.74 11.70
N GLY A 21 -5.95 -3.13 12.85
CA GLY A 21 -7.37 -3.48 12.97
C GLY A 21 -7.60 -4.96 12.63
N THR A 22 -8.84 -5.44 12.66
CA THR A 22 -9.18 -6.86 12.37
C THR A 22 -8.72 -7.27 10.97
N ILE A 23 -8.07 -8.42 10.85
CA ILE A 23 -7.57 -8.92 9.58
C ILE A 23 -8.33 -10.20 9.24
N GLU A 24 -9.24 -10.10 8.29
CA GLU A 24 -10.00 -11.24 7.79
C GLU A 24 -9.12 -12.16 6.92
N PRO A 25 -9.43 -13.47 6.83
CA PRO A 25 -8.75 -14.37 5.92
C PRO A 25 -8.74 -13.84 4.47
N GLY A 26 -7.55 -13.79 3.87
CA GLY A 26 -7.36 -13.32 2.50
C GLY A 26 -5.90 -13.42 2.08
N ASP A 27 -5.66 -13.10 0.80
CA ASP A 27 -4.33 -12.97 0.20
C ASP A 27 -4.06 -11.51 -0.15
N TYR A 28 -3.19 -10.88 0.64
CA TYR A 28 -2.98 -9.44 0.62
C TYR A 28 -1.58 -9.08 0.17
N TRP A 29 -1.43 -7.87 -0.37
CA TRP A 29 -0.15 -7.18 -0.40
C TRP A 29 -0.15 -6.03 0.59
N TYR A 30 1.04 -5.72 1.10
CA TYR A 30 1.25 -4.66 2.06
C TYR A 30 2.56 -3.92 1.76
N ASP A 31 2.45 -2.60 1.63
CA ASP A 31 3.56 -1.67 1.51
C ASP A 31 3.97 -1.16 2.90
N SER A 32 5.13 -1.61 3.37
CA SER A 32 5.64 -1.24 4.70
C SER A 32 6.01 0.23 4.86
N LYS A 33 6.25 0.98 3.76
CA LYS A 33 6.71 2.38 3.83
C LYS A 33 5.57 3.36 4.04
N ALA A 34 4.48 3.19 3.30
CA ALA A 34 3.32 4.08 3.37
C ALA A 34 2.12 3.44 4.07
N GLY A 35 2.12 2.12 4.26
CA GLY A 35 1.03 1.38 4.86
C GLY A 35 -0.11 1.04 3.91
N PHE A 36 0.08 1.23 2.59
CA PHE A 36 -0.92 0.81 1.60
C PHE A 36 -1.11 -0.70 1.65
N TRP A 37 -2.35 -1.14 1.47
CA TRP A 37 -2.66 -2.56 1.31
C TRP A 37 -3.79 -2.78 0.30
N GLY A 38 -3.84 -3.99 -0.22
CA GLY A 38 -4.90 -4.48 -1.10
C GLY A 38 -4.87 -6.00 -1.18
N VAL A 39 -5.78 -6.58 -1.97
CA VAL A 39 -5.75 -8.00 -2.31
C VAL A 39 -4.72 -8.24 -3.42
N MET A 40 -4.01 -9.36 -3.37
CA MET A 40 -3.06 -9.76 -4.42
C MET A 40 -3.69 -9.72 -5.81
N GLY A 41 -3.04 -9.05 -6.75
CA GLY A 41 -3.54 -8.84 -8.11
C GLY A 41 -4.49 -7.65 -8.27
N HIS A 42 -4.89 -6.97 -7.19
CA HIS A 42 -5.86 -5.88 -7.22
C HIS A 42 -5.29 -4.55 -6.71
N ARG A 43 -5.99 -3.47 -7.06
CA ARG A 43 -5.72 -2.09 -6.65
C ARG A 43 -5.66 -1.90 -5.13
N CYS A 44 -5.18 -0.74 -4.70
CA CYS A 44 -5.16 -0.35 -3.30
C CYS A 44 -6.59 -0.27 -2.72
N LEU A 45 -6.81 -0.93 -1.58
CA LEU A 45 -8.08 -0.93 -0.85
C LEU A 45 -8.05 -0.01 0.37
N GLY A 46 -6.87 0.22 0.95
CA GLY A 46 -6.77 1.09 2.11
C GLY A 46 -5.34 1.36 2.56
N ILE A 47 -5.26 2.04 3.69
CA ILE A 47 -4.00 2.34 4.39
C ILE A 47 -4.17 1.90 5.84
N ILE A 48 -3.19 1.17 6.35
CA ILE A 48 -2.99 0.85 7.78
C ILE A 48 -1.64 1.46 8.23
N PRO A 49 -1.29 1.43 9.53
CA PRO A 49 -0.02 2.01 9.96
C PRO A 49 1.16 1.39 9.22
N PRO A 50 2.16 2.17 8.75
CA PRO A 50 3.38 1.65 8.15
C PRO A 50 4.21 0.89 9.19
N PHE A 51 5.19 0.12 8.70
CA PHE A 51 6.17 -0.60 9.52
C PHE A 51 5.59 -1.60 10.54
N ILE A 52 4.42 -2.20 10.26
CA ILE A 52 3.95 -3.41 10.97
C ILE A 52 4.99 -4.51 10.78
N GLN A 53 5.65 -4.90 11.88
CA GLN A 53 6.81 -5.79 11.88
C GLN A 53 6.46 -7.17 11.30
N GLU A 54 5.28 -7.68 11.62
CA GLU A 54 4.78 -8.98 11.17
C GLU A 54 4.57 -9.05 9.65
N PHE A 55 4.45 -7.89 9.00
CA PHE A 55 4.29 -7.75 7.55
C PHE A 55 5.55 -7.15 6.87
N GLY A 56 6.69 -7.10 7.55
CA GLY A 56 7.96 -6.57 7.05
C GLY A 56 8.63 -7.41 5.94
N LEU A 57 7.83 -8.09 5.12
CA LEU A 57 8.23 -9.00 4.05
C LEU A 57 8.36 -8.22 2.73
N ALA A 58 9.22 -8.70 1.83
CA ALA A 58 9.43 -8.06 0.53
C ALA A 58 8.13 -8.03 -0.29
N MET A 59 7.70 -6.85 -0.71
CA MET A 59 6.50 -6.68 -1.53
C MET A 59 6.81 -6.98 -3.01
N PRO A 60 6.10 -7.92 -3.66
CA PRO A 60 6.28 -8.19 -5.09
C PRO A 60 5.89 -7.00 -5.96
N ALA A 61 6.62 -6.74 -7.05
CA ALA A 61 6.35 -5.57 -7.89
C ALA A 61 5.01 -5.64 -8.65
N ASN A 62 4.53 -6.86 -8.94
CA ASN A 62 3.27 -7.13 -9.65
C ASN A 62 2.08 -7.36 -8.69
N CYS A 63 2.25 -7.08 -7.39
CA CYS A 63 1.24 -7.44 -6.38
C CYS A 63 -0.08 -6.67 -6.52
N SER A 64 -0.10 -5.48 -7.11
CA SER A 64 -1.28 -4.60 -7.14
C SER A 64 -2.01 -4.52 -8.49
N GLY A 65 -1.86 -5.53 -9.36
CA GLY A 65 -2.53 -5.54 -10.67
C GLY A 65 -2.08 -4.40 -11.60
N GLY A 66 -0.84 -3.94 -11.45
CA GLY A 66 -0.36 -2.73 -12.11
C GLY A 66 -0.18 -2.87 -13.62
N ASP A 67 -0.63 -1.85 -14.37
CA ASP A 67 -0.61 -1.79 -15.83
C ASP A 67 0.00 -0.48 -16.36
N THR A 68 0.51 0.38 -15.47
CA THR A 68 0.83 1.78 -15.81
C THR A 68 2.30 2.06 -16.13
N THR A 69 3.23 1.15 -15.87
CA THR A 69 4.70 1.38 -15.88
C THR A 69 5.19 2.49 -14.93
N VAL A 70 4.34 2.92 -14.00
CA VAL A 70 4.70 3.85 -12.92
C VAL A 70 4.76 3.05 -11.62
N TYR A 71 5.84 3.20 -10.87
CA TYR A 71 6.07 2.43 -9.65
C TYR A 71 6.05 3.32 -8.42
N VAL A 72 5.47 2.80 -7.34
CA VAL A 72 5.51 3.42 -6.01
C VAL A 72 5.96 2.36 -5.02
N ASN A 73 7.00 2.65 -4.23
CA ASN A 73 7.50 1.77 -3.18
C ASN A 73 7.77 0.32 -3.66
N GLY A 74 8.16 0.16 -4.93
CA GLY A 74 8.47 -1.13 -5.53
C GLY A 74 7.30 -1.83 -6.23
N ARG A 75 6.04 -1.38 -6.09
CA ARG A 75 4.89 -1.94 -6.84
C ARG A 75 4.54 -1.11 -8.07
N GLN A 76 4.14 -1.77 -9.14
CA GLN A 76 3.55 -1.12 -10.30
C GLN A 76 2.13 -0.66 -9.97
N LEU A 77 1.82 0.61 -10.18
CA LEU A 77 0.50 1.16 -9.88
C LEU A 77 -0.55 0.60 -10.83
N HIS A 78 -1.69 0.22 -10.26
CA HIS A 78 -2.95 0.05 -10.99
C HIS A 78 -3.42 1.39 -11.55
N ARG A 79 -4.14 1.39 -12.68
CA ARG A 79 -4.66 2.63 -13.29
C ARG A 79 -5.46 3.51 -12.33
N LYS A 80 -6.41 2.92 -11.58
CA LYS A 80 -7.22 3.63 -10.58
C LYS A 80 -6.35 4.26 -9.47
N ASP A 81 -5.32 3.57 -9.00
CA ASP A 81 -4.39 4.10 -7.99
C ASP A 81 -3.58 5.28 -8.55
N LEU A 82 -3.06 5.15 -9.77
CA LEU A 82 -2.32 6.22 -10.44
C LEU A 82 -3.19 7.48 -10.59
N ASN A 83 -4.44 7.34 -11.04
CA ASN A 83 -5.35 8.47 -11.19
C ASN A 83 -5.57 9.22 -9.86
N ILE A 84 -5.75 8.50 -8.76
CA ILE A 84 -5.90 9.10 -7.43
C ILE A 84 -4.63 9.85 -7.02
N LEU A 85 -3.45 9.25 -7.19
CA LEU A 85 -2.18 9.88 -6.80
C LEU A 85 -1.83 11.07 -7.70
N VAL A 86 -2.10 10.99 -8.99
CA VAL A 86 -1.93 12.10 -9.95
C VAL A 86 -2.87 13.26 -9.60
N GLY A 87 -4.12 12.97 -9.24
CA GLY A 87 -5.05 13.98 -8.74
C GLY A 87 -4.56 14.72 -7.48
N ARG A 88 -3.59 14.13 -6.76
CA ARG A 88 -2.91 14.73 -5.60
C ARG A 88 -1.54 15.33 -5.93
N GLY A 89 -1.11 15.31 -7.19
CA GLY A 89 0.12 15.93 -7.68
C GLY A 89 1.26 14.98 -8.00
N LEU A 90 1.07 13.65 -7.95
CA LEU A 90 2.10 12.71 -8.40
C LEU A 90 2.35 12.85 -9.92
N PRO A 91 3.59 12.95 -10.40
CA PRO A 91 3.84 12.94 -11.84
C PRO A 91 3.48 11.60 -12.48
N ALA A 92 2.75 11.63 -13.60
CA ALA A 92 2.34 10.45 -14.36
C ALA A 92 3.42 9.94 -15.34
N THR A 93 4.69 10.28 -15.11
CA THR A 93 5.79 9.95 -16.03
C THR A 93 6.01 8.45 -16.07
N ARG A 94 5.83 7.84 -17.26
CA ARG A 94 6.07 6.40 -17.47
C ARG A 94 7.52 6.02 -17.19
N ASN A 95 7.73 4.77 -16.80
CA ASN A 95 9.04 4.19 -16.47
C ASN A 95 9.77 4.95 -15.34
N LYS A 96 9.00 5.54 -14.41
CA LYS A 96 9.51 6.17 -13.20
C LYS A 96 9.07 5.42 -11.96
N SER A 97 9.96 5.43 -10.97
CA SER A 97 9.73 4.87 -9.65
C SER A 97 9.84 5.96 -8.60
N TYR A 98 8.88 5.97 -7.68
CA TYR A 98 8.79 6.92 -6.60
C TYR A 98 8.77 6.21 -5.25
N ILE A 99 9.36 6.84 -4.24
CA ILE A 99 9.20 6.46 -2.84
C ILE A 99 8.19 7.41 -2.21
N ILE A 100 7.17 6.85 -1.57
CA ILE A 100 6.13 7.60 -0.86
C ILE A 100 6.06 7.11 0.59
N ASP A 101 5.92 8.03 1.54
CA ASP A 101 5.62 7.71 2.94
C ASP A 101 4.16 8.05 3.29
N ILE A 102 3.70 7.65 4.49
CA ILE A 102 2.33 7.93 4.95
C ILE A 102 2.01 9.43 5.03
N TYR A 103 3.02 10.29 5.13
CA TYR A 103 2.88 11.75 5.19
C TYR A 103 2.69 12.37 3.81
N GLY A 104 2.73 11.56 2.75
CA GLY A 104 2.56 11.99 1.36
C GLY A 104 3.83 12.56 0.74
N LYS A 105 4.99 12.44 1.40
CA LYS A 105 6.25 12.93 0.84
C LYS A 105 6.69 11.99 -0.28
N VAL A 106 6.85 12.55 -1.48
CA VAL A 106 7.30 11.81 -2.66
C VAL A 106 8.76 12.13 -2.96
N MET A 107 9.55 11.08 -3.19
CA MET A 107 10.92 11.17 -3.70
C MET A 107 11.04 10.37 -4.99
N ASP A 108 11.79 10.88 -5.96
CA ASP A 108 12.17 10.09 -7.14
C ASP A 108 13.21 9.05 -6.69
N GLU A 109 12.95 7.78 -6.97
CA GLU A 109 13.74 6.67 -6.43
C GLU A 109 15.17 6.65 -6.97
N ALA A 110 15.39 7.09 -8.22
CA ALA A 110 16.70 7.09 -8.85
C ALA A 110 17.58 8.24 -8.34
N THR A 111 17.01 9.44 -8.26
CA THR A 111 17.75 10.66 -7.90
C THR A 111 17.75 10.95 -6.40
N LYS A 112 16.88 10.28 -5.63
CA LYS A 112 16.61 10.56 -4.21
C LYS A 112 16.19 12.01 -3.91
N LYS A 113 15.75 12.74 -4.93
CA LYS A 113 15.27 14.12 -4.78
C LYS A 113 13.80 14.13 -4.40
N PHE A 114 13.44 15.06 -3.53
CA PHE A 114 12.04 15.39 -3.26
C PHE A 114 11.35 15.86 -4.54
N VAL A 115 10.14 15.37 -4.77
CA VAL A 115 9.33 15.68 -5.97
C VAL A 115 8.15 16.55 -5.58
N VAL A 116 7.30 16.05 -4.69
CA VAL A 116 6.05 16.70 -4.29
C VAL A 116 5.60 16.17 -2.93
N ASN A 117 4.69 16.89 -2.27
CA ASN A 117 3.95 16.37 -1.13
C ASN A 117 2.48 16.22 -1.52
N LEU A 118 1.95 14.98 -1.45
CA LEU A 118 0.57 14.64 -1.79
C LEU A 118 -0.44 14.99 -0.69
N GLY A 119 0.02 15.63 0.39
CA GLY A 119 -0.71 15.82 1.63
C GLY A 119 -0.89 14.51 2.41
N LYS A 120 -1.49 14.61 3.59
CA LYS A 120 -1.74 13.46 4.47
C LYS A 120 -2.57 12.40 3.74
N LEU A 121 -2.02 11.18 3.62
CA LEU A 121 -2.66 10.08 2.91
C LEU A 121 -3.71 9.37 3.78
N ALA A 122 -3.44 9.23 5.08
CA ALA A 122 -4.35 8.60 6.03
C ALA A 122 -4.39 9.35 7.38
N PRO A 123 -4.99 10.57 7.45
CA PRO A 123 -5.00 11.38 8.67
C PRO A 123 -5.59 10.66 9.90
N THR A 124 -6.61 9.83 9.69
CA THR A 124 -7.24 9.09 10.79
C THR A 124 -6.37 7.96 11.31
N VAL A 125 -5.64 7.25 10.43
CA VAL A 125 -4.71 6.19 10.82
C VAL A 125 -3.53 6.79 11.59
N GLU A 126 -3.00 7.92 11.12
CA GLU A 126 -1.97 8.69 11.81
C GLU A 126 -2.42 9.09 13.22
N ARG A 127 -3.62 9.69 13.34
CA ARG A 127 -4.16 10.16 14.63
C ARG A 127 -4.44 9.01 15.61
N LYS A 128 -5.03 7.92 15.14
CA LYS A 128 -5.40 6.76 15.99
C LYS A 128 -4.24 5.81 16.24
N ARG A 129 -3.15 5.91 15.46
CA ARG A 129 -2.06 4.92 15.38
C ARG A 129 -2.57 3.49 15.17
N ARG A 130 -3.73 3.38 14.50
CA ARG A 130 -4.42 2.12 14.23
C ARG A 130 -5.22 2.23 12.93
N GLY A 131 -5.15 1.19 12.12
CA GLY A 131 -5.89 1.02 10.88
C GLY A 131 -7.33 0.56 11.12
N PHE A 132 -8.01 0.25 10.02
CA PHE A 132 -9.42 -0.17 10.00
C PHE A 132 -9.60 -1.63 9.57
N GLY A 133 -8.54 -2.42 9.69
CA GLY A 133 -8.52 -3.80 9.29
C GLY A 133 -8.19 -4.01 7.83
N MET A 134 -8.11 -5.29 7.47
CA MET A 134 -7.89 -5.79 6.12
C MET A 134 -8.96 -6.84 5.85
N GLN A 135 -9.74 -6.65 4.79
CA GLN A 135 -10.79 -7.58 4.40
C GLN A 135 -10.93 -7.59 2.89
N VAL A 136 -11.29 -8.76 2.35
CA VAL A 136 -11.66 -8.91 0.95
C VAL A 136 -13.08 -8.34 0.78
N PRO A 137 -13.30 -7.30 -0.04
CA PRO A 137 -14.64 -6.81 -0.33
C PRO A 137 -15.49 -7.91 -1.01
N GLU A 138 -16.80 -7.89 -0.79
CA GLU A 138 -17.73 -8.82 -1.47
C GLU A 138 -17.62 -8.75 -2.99
N HIS A 139 -17.32 -7.55 -3.52
CA HIS A 139 -17.10 -7.30 -4.94
C HIS A 139 -15.74 -6.63 -5.10
N LEU A 140 -14.76 -7.36 -5.62
CA LEU A 140 -13.50 -6.80 -6.09
C LEU A 140 -13.74 -6.32 -7.52
N ASP A 141 -14.10 -5.04 -7.70
CA ASP A 141 -14.39 -4.36 -8.99
C ASP A 141 -14.19 -5.25 -10.25
N ASP A 142 -15.28 -5.74 -10.84
CA ASP A 142 -15.31 -6.25 -12.22
C ASP A 142 -15.22 -5.06 -13.19
N GLU A 143 -14.04 -4.44 -13.37
CA GLU A 143 -13.84 -3.39 -14.41
C GLU A 143 -12.37 -3.07 -14.70
#